data_AF-A0A0P1IE87-F1
#
_entry.id   AF-A0A0P1IE87-F1
#
_cell.length_a   1.000
_cell.length_b   1.000
_cell.length_c   1.000
_cell.angle_alpha   90.00
_cell.angle_beta   90.00
_cell.angle_gamma   90.00
#
_symmetry.space_group_name_H-M   'P 1'
#
loop_
_entity.id
_entity.type
_entity.pdbx_description
1 polymer ?
#
loop_
_entity_poly.entity_id
_entity_poly.type
_entity_poly.pdbx_seq_one_letter_code
_entity_poly.pdbx_strand_id
1 'polypeptide(L)'
;MHDWTKKNAALQHIGVLLFEGFSNHCLANTVEPMRAANMLSDQTLYDWRFLSLTGEAVVSSSGLEVTPHSRLADHAGDMLVVMPSYGFLNHGGWHTQAALRAASHRYETLAAMDTGSWLLAEAGLLDSHRATIHWEELVRFSERFPEVDTVRERYVIDDNRITCSGAMAAFDLTMHLIGRDQGQALALEVAQLFMSRDSARSHAGGASSSSRVINQALALMQEHLEHPLPISEIARRTGRTQKALETRMKADLGASPAQVYRRMRLTFARKLVNETDLAISEIALRSGYEDPAAMTRAFRKEFGTTPRDLRRNSL
;
A
#
# COMPACT_ATOMS: atom_id res chain seq x y z
N MET A 1 -17.15 10.46 -15.81
CA MET A 1 -15.85 10.56 -15.15
C MET A 1 -16.09 11.09 -13.74
N HIS A 2 -16.09 10.21 -12.73
CA HIS A 2 -15.97 10.65 -11.34
C HIS A 2 -14.56 10.26 -10.91
N ASP A 3 -13.84 11.25 -10.41
CA ASP A 3 -12.45 11.19 -10.01
C ASP A 3 -12.38 10.64 -8.59
N TRP A 4 -11.86 9.42 -8.46
CA TRP A 4 -11.76 8.69 -7.18
C TRP A 4 -10.31 8.61 -6.68
N THR A 5 -9.36 8.97 -7.52
CA THR A 5 -8.02 9.40 -7.14
C THR A 5 -8.15 10.74 -6.42
N LYS A 6 -7.36 10.99 -5.36
CA LYS A 6 -7.03 12.38 -5.05
C LYS A 6 -6.48 12.97 -6.35
N LYS A 7 -7.22 13.87 -7.00
CA LYS A 7 -6.77 14.60 -8.19
C LYS A 7 -5.35 15.11 -7.92
N ASN A 8 -4.37 14.60 -8.67
CA ASN A 8 -2.93 14.86 -8.51
C ASN A 8 -2.32 14.38 -7.18
N ALA A 9 -2.26 13.08 -6.92
CA ALA A 9 -1.13 12.60 -6.13
C ALA A 9 0.11 12.66 -7.04
N ALA A 10 1.08 13.53 -6.72
CA ALA A 10 2.33 13.63 -7.47
C ALA A 10 3.07 12.28 -7.44
N LEU A 11 3.75 11.95 -8.55
CA LEU A 11 4.65 10.81 -8.63
C LEU A 11 5.61 10.84 -7.43
N GLN A 12 5.71 9.74 -6.70
CA GLN A 12 6.62 9.60 -5.56
C GLN A 12 7.91 8.91 -6.01
N HIS A 13 9.05 9.58 -5.84
CA HIS A 13 10.40 9.09 -6.08
C HIS A 13 11.01 8.50 -4.80
N ILE A 14 11.26 7.21 -4.81
CA ILE A 14 11.68 6.45 -3.63
C ILE A 14 13.08 5.87 -3.84
N GLY A 15 14.04 6.29 -3.01
CA GLY A 15 15.32 5.62 -2.90
C GLY A 15 15.21 4.46 -1.93
N VAL A 16 15.62 3.25 -2.32
CA VAL A 16 15.70 2.09 -1.41
C VAL A 16 17.16 1.73 -1.23
N LEU A 17 17.74 2.17 -0.10
CA LEU A 17 19.11 1.89 0.27
C LEU A 17 19.23 0.49 0.87
N LEU A 18 19.92 -0.37 0.13
CA LEU A 18 20.17 -1.75 0.48
C LEU A 18 21.60 -1.90 1.02
N PHE A 19 21.77 -2.86 1.91
CA PHE A 19 23.05 -3.27 2.48
C PHE A 19 23.22 -4.78 2.36
N GLU A 20 24.45 -5.27 2.46
CA GLU A 20 24.72 -6.71 2.54
C GLU A 20 23.90 -7.37 3.65
N GLY A 21 23.24 -8.49 3.34
CA GLY A 21 22.35 -9.17 4.28
C GLY A 21 20.96 -8.54 4.42
N PHE A 22 20.53 -7.64 3.53
CA PHE A 22 19.15 -7.13 3.56
C PHE A 22 18.11 -8.26 3.43
N SER A 23 16.89 -8.05 3.94
CA SER A 23 15.81 -9.03 3.85
C SER A 23 15.02 -8.88 2.54
N ASN A 24 15.05 -9.89 1.67
CA ASN A 24 14.20 -9.93 0.46
C ASN A 24 12.72 -9.85 0.79
N HIS A 25 12.31 -10.42 1.92
CA HIS A 25 10.92 -10.35 2.35
C HIS A 25 10.53 -8.91 2.71
N CYS A 26 11.40 -8.18 3.40
CA CYS A 26 11.17 -6.76 3.70
C CYS A 26 11.18 -5.91 2.43
N LEU A 27 12.11 -6.19 1.50
CA LEU A 27 12.18 -5.51 0.20
C LEU A 27 10.91 -5.71 -0.62
N ALA A 28 10.48 -6.96 -0.80
CA ALA A 28 9.27 -7.30 -1.53
C ALA A 28 8.03 -6.65 -0.89
N ASN A 29 7.89 -6.71 0.43
CA ASN A 29 6.78 -6.10 1.14
C ASN A 29 6.75 -4.56 1.07
N THR A 30 7.89 -3.94 0.78
CA THR A 30 7.96 -2.49 0.54
C THR A 30 7.62 -2.13 -0.91
N VAL A 31 8.15 -2.88 -1.87
CA VAL A 31 8.10 -2.48 -3.30
C VAL A 31 6.90 -3.07 -4.04
N GLU A 32 6.55 -4.33 -3.80
CA GLU A 32 5.50 -5.01 -4.56
C GLU A 32 4.11 -4.35 -4.42
N PRO A 33 3.69 -3.85 -3.25
CA PRO A 33 2.43 -3.12 -3.16
C PRO A 33 2.42 -1.83 -3.98
N MET A 34 3.56 -1.12 -4.08
CA MET A 34 3.70 0.07 -4.91
C MET A 34 3.64 -0.28 -6.40
N ARG A 35 4.32 -1.36 -6.82
CA ARG A 35 4.21 -1.91 -8.18
C ARG A 35 2.77 -2.29 -8.53
N ALA A 36 2.08 -2.96 -7.61
CA ALA A 36 0.68 -3.33 -7.77
C ALA A 36 -0.24 -2.09 -7.87
N ALA A 37 0.03 -1.04 -7.08
CA ALA A 37 -0.71 0.22 -7.18
C ALA A 37 -0.54 0.88 -8.55
N ASN A 38 0.68 0.92 -9.10
CA ASN A 38 0.92 1.41 -10.45
C ASN A 38 0.12 0.61 -11.50
N MET A 39 0.17 -0.73 -11.41
CA MET A 39 -0.54 -1.62 -12.33
C MET A 39 -2.07 -1.44 -12.27
N LEU A 40 -2.66 -1.40 -11.08
CA LEU A 40 -4.12 -1.32 -10.91
C LEU A 40 -4.69 0.06 -11.27
N SER A 41 -3.89 1.12 -11.09
CA SER A 41 -4.27 2.48 -11.43
C SER A 41 -4.03 2.86 -12.90
N ASP A 42 -3.26 2.05 -13.64
CA ASP A 42 -2.80 2.34 -14.99
C ASP A 42 -2.00 3.67 -15.08
N GLN A 43 -1.27 3.99 -14.00
CA GLN A 43 -0.46 5.20 -13.86
C GLN A 43 0.86 4.90 -13.13
N THR A 44 1.89 5.69 -13.39
CA THR A 44 3.12 5.66 -12.56
C THR A 44 2.90 6.55 -11.34
N LEU A 45 2.46 5.95 -10.23
CA LEU A 45 2.26 6.63 -8.95
C LEU A 45 3.53 6.62 -8.09
N TYR A 46 4.34 5.56 -8.23
CA TYR A 46 5.60 5.36 -7.54
C TYR A 46 6.71 5.03 -8.54
N ASP A 47 7.86 5.67 -8.42
CA ASP A 47 9.12 5.32 -9.07
C ASP A 47 10.15 5.01 -7.99
N TRP A 48 10.77 3.85 -8.03
CA TRP A 48 11.75 3.45 -7.02
C TRP A 48 13.10 3.09 -7.63
N ARG A 49 14.16 3.40 -6.90
CA ARG A 49 15.54 3.07 -7.26
C ARG A 49 16.21 2.33 -6.11
N PHE A 50 16.69 1.12 -6.38
CA PHE A 50 17.63 0.44 -5.49
C PHE A 50 18.97 1.18 -5.48
N LEU A 51 19.47 1.47 -4.28
CA LEU A 51 20.70 2.21 -4.04
C LEU A 51 21.62 1.37 -3.15
N SER A 52 22.92 1.57 -3.29
CA SER A 52 23.91 1.14 -2.29
C SER A 52 24.85 2.30 -1.97
N LEU A 53 25.65 2.19 -0.91
CA LEU A 53 26.62 3.22 -0.56
C LEU A 53 27.73 3.36 -1.62
N THR A 54 28.18 2.23 -2.19
CA THR A 54 29.31 2.15 -3.11
C THR A 54 28.90 2.15 -4.59
N GLY A 55 27.65 1.76 -4.88
CA GLY A 55 27.16 1.49 -6.24
C GLY A 55 27.41 0.04 -6.68
N GLU A 56 28.01 -0.77 -5.83
CA GLU A 56 28.23 -2.21 -6.08
C GLU A 56 26.97 -3.01 -5.74
N ALA A 57 26.88 -4.21 -6.35
CA ALA A 57 25.83 -5.17 -6.07
C ALA A 57 25.80 -5.53 -4.58
N VAL A 58 24.60 -5.79 -4.08
CA VAL A 58 24.37 -6.19 -2.69
C VAL A 58 23.64 -7.52 -2.64
N VAL A 59 24.07 -8.40 -1.74
CA VAL A 59 23.45 -9.72 -1.58
C VAL A 59 22.54 -9.74 -0.36
N SER A 60 21.31 -10.21 -0.55
CA SER A 60 20.34 -10.41 0.53
C SER A 60 20.71 -11.57 1.45
N SER A 61 20.07 -11.66 2.62
CA SER A 61 20.26 -12.78 3.54
C SER A 61 19.83 -14.15 3.00
N SER A 62 19.05 -14.20 1.92
CA SER A 62 18.67 -15.46 1.25
C SER A 62 19.36 -15.67 -0.11
N GLY A 63 20.39 -14.89 -0.43
CA GLY A 63 21.24 -15.11 -1.61
C GLY A 63 20.77 -14.47 -2.92
N LEU A 64 19.68 -13.71 -2.92
CA LEU A 64 19.34 -12.82 -4.05
C LEU A 64 20.36 -11.69 -4.13
N GLU A 65 20.98 -11.53 -5.29
CA GLU A 65 21.85 -10.40 -5.61
C GLU A 65 21.04 -9.29 -6.30
N VAL A 66 21.22 -8.05 -5.85
CA VAL A 66 20.60 -6.86 -6.44
C VAL A 66 21.69 -5.92 -6.91
N THR A 67 21.73 -5.67 -8.21
CA THR A 67 22.53 -4.57 -8.78
C THR A 67 21.80 -3.25 -8.51
N PRO A 68 22.40 -2.30 -7.75
CA PRO A 68 21.77 -1.01 -7.51
C PRO A 68 21.71 -0.19 -8.81
N HIS A 69 20.72 0.68 -8.91
CA HIS A 69 20.60 1.63 -10.01
C HIS A 69 21.66 2.73 -9.94
N SER A 70 22.04 3.14 -8.73
CA SER A 70 23.04 4.18 -8.49
C SER A 70 23.57 4.14 -7.05
N ARG A 71 24.61 4.94 -6.78
CA ARG A 71 25.07 5.22 -5.42
C ARG A 71 24.04 6.10 -4.70
N LEU A 72 23.97 5.96 -3.37
CA LEU A 72 23.20 6.88 -2.53
C LEU A 72 23.61 8.34 -2.78
N ALA A 73 24.91 8.60 -2.91
CA ALA A 73 25.48 9.94 -3.09
C ALA A 73 25.05 10.65 -4.38
N ASP A 74 24.54 9.90 -5.37
CA ASP A 74 24.19 10.43 -6.70
C ASP A 74 22.68 10.53 -6.92
N HIS A 75 21.87 10.23 -5.90
CA HIS A 75 20.41 10.19 -6.02
C HIS A 75 19.68 10.99 -4.94
N ALA A 76 18.50 11.51 -5.28
CA ALA A 76 17.60 12.30 -4.44
C ALA A 76 16.15 11.92 -4.76
N GLY A 77 15.20 12.26 -3.89
CA GLY A 77 13.79 11.94 -4.10
C GLY A 77 12.92 12.33 -2.91
N ASP A 78 11.69 11.85 -2.87
CA ASP A 78 10.73 12.20 -1.82
C ASP A 78 10.98 11.40 -0.55
N MET A 79 11.31 10.11 -0.69
CA MET A 79 11.53 9.21 0.46
C MET A 79 12.77 8.34 0.27
N LEU A 80 13.61 8.26 1.31
CA LEU A 80 14.69 7.29 1.42
C LEU A 80 14.31 6.18 2.38
N VAL A 81 14.27 4.95 1.89
CA VAL A 81 14.07 3.73 2.66
C VAL A 81 15.42 3.10 2.98
N VAL A 82 15.75 2.98 4.26
CA VAL A 82 17.00 2.39 4.77
C VAL A 82 16.72 0.96 5.24
N MET A 83 17.35 -0.04 4.60
CA MET A 83 17.02 -1.46 4.80
C MET A 83 18.28 -2.33 4.96
N PRO A 84 18.91 -2.33 6.15
CA PRO A 84 20.02 -3.22 6.44
C PRO A 84 19.56 -4.63 6.84
N SER A 85 18.42 -4.77 7.52
CA SER A 85 17.90 -6.02 8.08
C SER A 85 18.93 -6.83 8.87
N TYR A 86 19.59 -7.81 8.27
CA TYR A 86 20.50 -8.71 8.99
C TYR A 86 21.93 -8.17 9.00
N GLY A 87 22.69 -8.50 10.05
CA GLY A 87 24.07 -8.01 10.19
C GLY A 87 24.19 -6.49 10.31
N PHE A 88 23.09 -5.78 10.62
CA PHE A 88 22.98 -4.32 10.58
C PHE A 88 24.05 -3.57 11.40
N LEU A 89 24.55 -4.16 12.48
CA LEU A 89 25.62 -3.59 13.30
C LEU A 89 26.95 -3.44 12.53
N ASN A 90 27.18 -4.28 11.52
CA ASN A 90 28.37 -4.22 10.67
C ASN A 90 28.30 -3.08 9.65
N HIS A 91 27.11 -2.52 9.43
CA HIS A 91 26.87 -1.44 8.47
C HIS A 91 26.92 -0.05 9.09
N GLY A 92 27.12 0.04 10.41
CA GLY A 92 27.26 1.30 11.14
C GLY A 92 28.59 2.01 10.88
N GLY A 93 28.90 2.99 11.72
CA GLY A 93 30.16 3.74 11.66
C GLY A 93 30.12 5.00 10.78
N TRP A 94 31.22 5.75 10.82
CA TRP A 94 31.24 7.14 10.38
C TRP A 94 30.89 7.35 8.91
N HIS A 95 31.29 6.43 8.03
CA HIS A 95 31.00 6.52 6.59
C HIS A 95 29.50 6.44 6.32
N THR A 96 28.82 5.44 6.90
CA THR A 96 27.37 5.27 6.76
C THR A 96 26.62 6.44 7.40
N GLN A 97 27.02 6.84 8.60
CA GLN A 97 26.40 7.98 9.28
C GLN A 97 26.52 9.28 8.46
N ALA A 98 27.69 9.57 7.91
CA ALA A 98 27.91 10.75 7.07
C ALA A 98 27.08 10.69 5.79
N ALA A 99 27.00 9.52 5.14
CA ALA A 99 26.20 9.32 3.94
C ALA A 99 24.69 9.49 4.22
N LEU A 100 24.18 8.97 5.34
CA LEU A 100 22.78 9.13 5.75
C LEU A 100 22.45 10.57 6.10
N ARG A 101 23.32 11.30 6.82
CA ARG A 101 23.15 12.74 7.07
C ARG A 101 23.19 13.57 5.78
N ALA A 102 24.07 13.24 4.85
CA ALA A 102 24.08 13.91 3.54
C ALA A 102 22.79 13.61 2.75
N ALA A 103 22.27 12.40 2.85
CA ALA A 103 21.02 12.02 2.21
C ALA A 103 19.79 12.68 2.86
N SER A 104 19.80 12.97 4.16
CA SER A 104 18.69 13.65 4.84
C SER A 104 18.44 15.09 4.35
N HIS A 105 19.40 15.68 3.64
CA HIS A 105 19.22 16.98 2.96
C HIS A 105 18.69 16.85 1.53
N ARG A 106 18.69 15.64 0.95
CA ARG A 106 18.28 15.34 -0.43
C ARG A 106 16.96 14.55 -0.51
N TYR A 107 16.46 14.09 0.63
CA TYR A 107 15.19 13.39 0.76
C TYR A 107 14.29 14.09 1.77
N GLU A 108 13.02 14.27 1.42
CA GLU A 108 12.05 14.93 2.30
C GLU A 108 11.72 14.05 3.51
N THR A 109 11.54 12.74 3.28
CA THR A 109 11.19 11.73 4.28
C THR A 109 12.27 10.67 4.41
N LEU A 110 12.58 10.28 5.65
CA LEU A 110 13.43 9.13 5.94
C LEU A 110 12.59 8.00 6.52
N ALA A 111 12.61 6.85 5.85
CA ALA A 111 11.97 5.63 6.29
C ALA A 111 13.04 4.59 6.67
N ALA A 112 12.89 3.96 7.82
CA ALA A 112 13.72 2.86 8.27
C ALA A 112 12.89 1.60 8.34
N MET A 113 13.30 0.58 7.59
CA MET A 113 12.62 -0.71 7.59
C MET A 113 13.39 -1.69 8.45
N ASP A 114 12.68 -2.46 9.26
CA ASP A 114 13.26 -3.54 10.07
C ASP A 114 14.30 -2.98 11.08
N THR A 115 15.58 -3.30 10.92
CA THR A 115 16.67 -2.78 11.75
C THR A 115 17.27 -1.46 11.22
N GLY A 116 16.71 -0.89 10.15
CA GLY A 116 17.14 0.39 9.57
C GLY A 116 17.12 1.55 10.56
N SER A 117 16.23 1.50 11.56
CA SER A 117 16.14 2.52 12.60
C SER A 117 17.44 2.64 13.38
N TRP A 118 18.19 1.53 13.54
CA TRP A 118 19.50 1.56 14.19
C TRP A 118 20.47 2.49 13.47
N LEU A 119 20.57 2.37 12.15
CA LEU A 119 21.51 3.19 11.37
C LEU A 119 21.09 4.67 11.32
N LEU A 120 19.79 4.95 11.29
CA LEU A 120 19.29 6.33 11.38
C LEU A 120 19.55 6.93 12.77
N ALA A 121 19.31 6.19 13.86
CA ALA A 121 19.60 6.65 15.22
C ALA A 121 21.11 6.86 15.44
N GLU A 122 21.95 5.95 14.94
CA GLU A 122 23.42 6.11 15.01
C GLU A 122 23.91 7.36 14.27
N ALA A 123 23.19 7.78 13.23
CA ALA A 123 23.47 9.02 12.50
C ALA A 123 22.93 10.30 13.20
N GLY A 124 22.19 10.16 14.31
CA GLY A 124 21.49 11.25 15.01
C GLY A 124 20.21 11.70 14.31
N LEU A 125 19.69 10.90 13.36
CA LEU A 125 18.56 11.28 12.53
C LEU A 125 17.20 10.92 13.14
N LEU A 126 17.18 10.22 14.28
CA LEU A 126 15.96 9.89 15.03
C LEU A 126 15.89 10.60 16.39
N ASP A 127 16.84 11.46 16.71
CA ASP A 127 16.89 12.17 17.98
C ASP A 127 15.62 13.03 18.15
N SER A 128 15.01 12.97 19.34
CA SER A 128 13.74 13.61 19.69
C SER A 128 12.51 13.15 18.88
N HIS A 129 12.62 12.10 18.08
CA HIS A 129 11.51 11.52 17.33
C HIS A 129 10.97 10.25 17.98
N ARG A 130 9.68 10.01 17.78
CA ARG A 130 9.04 8.71 18.05
C ARG A 130 9.48 7.72 16.99
N ALA A 131 10.01 6.58 17.42
CA ALA A 131 10.47 5.55 16.49
C ALA A 131 10.28 4.13 17.05
N THR A 132 10.23 3.17 16.14
CA THR A 132 10.31 1.75 16.47
C THR A 132 11.45 1.10 15.68
N ILE A 133 11.77 -0.15 16.01
CA ILE A 133 12.76 -0.99 15.33
C ILE A 133 12.24 -2.43 15.34
N HIS A 134 12.90 -3.34 14.63
CA HIS A 134 12.67 -4.78 14.80
C HIS A 134 12.49 -5.18 16.26
N TRP A 135 11.42 -5.92 16.54
CA TRP A 135 10.95 -6.22 17.89
C TRP A 135 11.99 -6.90 18.80
N GLU A 136 12.87 -7.72 18.24
CA GLU A 136 13.99 -8.35 18.97
C GLU A 136 15.03 -7.32 19.44
N GLU A 137 15.20 -6.22 18.72
CA GLU A 137 16.21 -5.18 19.01
C GLU A 137 15.65 -4.02 19.83
N LEU A 138 14.34 -3.99 20.11
CA LEU A 138 13.66 -2.84 20.72
C LEU A 138 14.30 -2.41 22.04
N VAL A 139 14.62 -3.37 22.92
CA VAL A 139 15.24 -3.08 24.23
C VAL A 139 16.63 -2.48 24.04
N ARG A 140 17.49 -3.16 23.29
CA ARG A 140 18.86 -2.73 23.03
C ARG A 140 18.91 -1.36 22.32
N PHE A 141 17.98 -1.11 21.41
CA PHE A 141 17.83 0.16 20.72
C PHE A 141 17.48 1.29 21.70
N SER A 142 16.47 1.09 22.57
CA SER A 142 16.10 2.09 23.59
C SER A 142 17.23 2.41 24.58
N GLU A 143 18.03 1.40 24.96
CA GLU A 143 19.17 1.59 25.86
C GLU A 143 20.33 2.32 25.17
N ARG A 144 20.56 2.04 23.88
CA ARG A 144 21.66 2.61 23.11
C ARG A 144 21.41 4.04 22.68
N PHE A 145 20.15 4.40 22.43
CA PHE A 145 19.72 5.68 21.87
C PHE A 145 18.63 6.32 22.75
N PRO A 146 18.99 6.81 23.95
CA PRO A 146 18.02 7.36 24.91
C PRO A 146 17.31 8.63 24.41
N GLU A 147 17.87 9.30 23.40
CA GLU A 147 17.26 10.50 22.79
C GLU A 147 16.14 10.18 21.80
N VAL A 148 15.92 8.90 21.49
CA VAL A 148 14.83 8.44 20.63
C VAL A 148 13.66 7.99 21.52
N ASP A 149 12.46 8.54 21.31
CA ASP A 149 11.24 8.06 21.99
C ASP A 149 10.83 6.70 21.39
N THR A 150 11.43 5.64 21.93
CA THR A 150 11.29 4.28 21.42
C THR A 150 9.96 3.69 21.85
N VAL A 151 9.11 3.36 20.87
CA VAL A 151 7.76 2.80 21.10
C VAL A 151 7.60 1.40 20.50
N ARG A 152 6.82 0.56 21.19
CA ARG A 152 6.48 -0.79 20.72
C ARG A 152 5.24 -0.74 19.82
N GLU A 153 5.42 -0.29 18.60
CA GLU A 153 4.38 -0.24 17.57
C GLU A 153 4.83 -1.02 16.33
N ARG A 154 3.89 -1.43 15.47
CA ARG A 154 4.24 -2.10 14.20
C ARG A 154 5.02 -1.16 13.28
N TYR A 155 4.54 0.06 13.15
CA TYR A 155 5.22 1.13 12.46
C TYR A 155 4.88 2.45 13.13
N VAL A 156 5.76 3.43 12.98
CA VAL A 156 5.59 4.79 13.51
C VAL A 156 5.82 5.76 12.35
N ILE A 157 4.93 6.75 12.24
CA ILE A 157 5.10 7.92 11.37
C ILE A 157 5.11 9.12 12.31
N ASP A 158 6.28 9.76 12.43
CA ASP A 158 6.49 10.95 13.24
C ASP A 158 7.12 12.04 12.36
N ASP A 159 6.27 12.95 11.89
CA ASP A 159 6.60 13.95 10.87
C ASP A 159 7.23 13.31 9.60
N ASN A 160 8.48 13.64 9.30
CA ASN A 160 9.22 13.09 8.16
C ASN A 160 10.15 11.92 8.55
N ARG A 161 9.87 11.25 9.68
CA ARG A 161 10.50 10.01 10.10
C ARG A 161 9.47 8.88 10.12
N ILE A 162 9.79 7.83 9.38
CA ILE A 162 8.98 6.61 9.32
C ILE A 162 9.84 5.45 9.77
N THR A 163 9.32 4.60 10.64
CA THR A 163 10.02 3.39 11.10
C THR A 163 9.08 2.21 11.15
N CYS A 164 9.55 0.99 10.88
CA CYS A 164 8.73 -0.22 10.99
C CYS A 164 9.48 -1.38 11.68
N SER A 165 8.73 -2.23 12.36
CA SER A 165 9.27 -3.25 13.27
C SER A 165 9.56 -4.61 12.60
N GLY A 166 9.58 -4.68 11.27
CA GLY A 166 9.90 -5.91 10.52
C GLY A 166 9.19 -6.03 9.17
N ALA A 167 9.45 -7.12 8.46
CA ALA A 167 9.02 -7.30 7.06
C ALA A 167 7.49 -7.20 6.86
N MET A 168 6.68 -7.83 7.71
CA MET A 168 5.22 -7.70 7.60
C MET A 168 4.71 -6.31 7.97
N ALA A 169 5.39 -5.64 8.91
CA ALA A 169 5.07 -4.25 9.23
C ALA A 169 5.42 -3.31 8.07
N ALA A 170 6.44 -3.62 7.26
CA ALA A 170 6.73 -2.89 6.03
C ALA A 170 5.59 -3.01 5.01
N PHE A 171 4.94 -4.18 4.90
CA PHE A 171 3.72 -4.33 4.09
C PHE A 171 2.59 -3.47 4.64
N ASP A 172 2.27 -3.58 5.93
CA ASP A 172 1.23 -2.80 6.59
C ASP A 172 1.45 -1.28 6.40
N LEU A 173 2.69 -0.82 6.58
CA LEU A 173 3.11 0.56 6.38
C LEU A 173 2.93 0.99 4.92
N THR A 174 3.39 0.19 3.96
CA THR A 174 3.26 0.52 2.53
C THR A 174 1.79 0.62 2.12
N MET A 175 0.96 -0.31 2.59
CA MET A 175 -0.49 -0.25 2.38
C MET A 175 -1.12 1.00 3.00
N HIS A 176 -0.67 1.40 4.19
CA HIS A 176 -1.09 2.63 4.84
C HIS A 176 -0.72 3.87 4.01
N LEU A 177 0.51 3.94 3.50
CA LEU A 177 0.98 5.03 2.64
C LEU A 177 0.15 5.10 1.34
N ILE A 178 -0.09 3.97 0.67
CA ILE A 178 -0.96 3.91 -0.51
C ILE A 178 -2.36 4.42 -0.18
N GLY A 179 -2.94 4.00 0.94
CA GLY A 179 -4.27 4.46 1.38
C GLY A 179 -4.33 5.95 1.69
N ARG A 180 -3.27 6.51 2.28
CA ARG A 180 -3.11 7.93 2.60
C ARG A 180 -2.97 8.81 1.35
N ASP A 181 -2.13 8.36 0.42
CA ASP A 181 -1.66 9.16 -0.71
C ASP A 181 -2.58 9.00 -1.92
N GLN A 182 -3.01 7.77 -2.21
CA GLN A 182 -3.78 7.40 -3.40
C GLN A 182 -5.25 7.07 -3.12
N GLY A 183 -5.60 6.91 -1.84
CA GLY A 183 -6.95 6.63 -1.37
C GLY A 183 -7.19 5.16 -1.02
N GLN A 184 -8.10 4.95 -0.07
CA GLN A 184 -8.36 3.63 0.53
C GLN A 184 -8.94 2.60 -0.44
N ALA A 185 -9.62 3.04 -1.50
CA ALA A 185 -10.14 2.14 -2.52
C ALA A 185 -9.01 1.43 -3.29
N LEU A 186 -7.98 2.17 -3.73
CA LEU A 186 -6.82 1.58 -4.40
C LEU A 186 -6.04 0.68 -3.44
N ALA A 187 -5.84 1.10 -2.19
CA ALA A 187 -5.20 0.26 -1.18
C ALA A 187 -5.96 -1.06 -0.98
N LEU A 188 -7.28 -1.06 -0.95
CA LEU A 188 -8.05 -2.30 -0.84
C LEU A 188 -7.90 -3.21 -2.08
N GLU A 189 -7.85 -2.63 -3.28
CA GLU A 189 -7.62 -3.41 -4.51
C GLU A 189 -6.21 -4.01 -4.54
N VAL A 190 -5.19 -3.26 -4.11
CA VAL A 190 -3.81 -3.74 -3.96
C VAL A 190 -3.74 -4.89 -2.95
N ALA A 191 -4.37 -4.75 -1.78
CA ALA A 191 -4.36 -5.79 -0.75
C ALA A 191 -4.94 -7.12 -1.26
N GLN A 192 -5.96 -7.07 -2.12
CA GLN A 192 -6.59 -8.26 -2.70
C GLN A 192 -5.69 -9.04 -3.67
N LEU A 193 -4.57 -8.47 -4.14
CA LEU A 193 -3.59 -9.20 -4.93
C LEU A 193 -2.67 -10.08 -4.07
N PHE A 194 -2.39 -9.68 -2.83
CA PHE A 194 -1.40 -10.34 -1.97
C PHE A 194 -2.00 -11.31 -0.96
N MET A 195 -3.28 -11.15 -0.62
CA MET A 195 -3.93 -11.99 0.37
C MET A 195 -5.39 -12.27 -0.01
N SER A 196 -5.95 -13.32 0.61
CA SER A 196 -7.38 -13.64 0.48
C SER A 196 -8.21 -12.39 0.74
N ARG A 197 -9.35 -12.29 0.06
CA ARG A 197 -10.26 -11.15 0.17
C ARG A 197 -10.67 -10.90 1.63
N ASP A 198 -10.87 -11.95 2.40
CA ASP A 198 -11.21 -11.84 3.83
C ASP A 198 -10.03 -11.30 4.64
N SER A 199 -8.83 -11.80 4.38
CA SER A 199 -7.60 -11.31 5.00
C SER A 199 -7.30 -9.85 4.63
N ALA A 200 -7.51 -9.45 3.36
CA ALA A 200 -7.31 -8.08 2.88
C ALA A 200 -8.21 -7.07 3.60
N ARG A 201 -9.49 -7.45 3.80
CA ARG A 201 -10.47 -6.63 4.54
C ARG A 201 -10.11 -6.50 6.02
N SER A 202 -9.55 -7.56 6.63
CA SER A 202 -9.07 -7.51 8.01
C SER A 202 -7.77 -6.69 8.14
N HIS A 203 -6.84 -6.79 7.17
CA HIS A 203 -5.55 -6.08 7.18
C HIS A 203 -5.69 -4.57 6.94
N ALA A 204 -6.50 -4.15 5.98
CA ALA A 204 -6.85 -2.73 5.79
C ALA A 204 -7.60 -2.14 7.02
N GLY A 205 -8.03 -3.01 7.94
CA GLY A 205 -8.81 -2.70 9.12
C GLY A 205 -8.02 -2.58 10.42
N GLY A 206 -6.74 -2.22 10.40
CA GLY A 206 -5.96 -1.85 11.61
C GLY A 206 -6.54 -0.68 12.45
N ALA A 207 -7.77 -0.27 12.19
CA ALA A 207 -8.41 0.91 12.73
C ALA A 207 -9.67 0.55 13.55
N SER A 208 -10.04 1.50 14.40
CA SER A 208 -11.19 1.58 15.32
C SER A 208 -12.46 0.80 14.91
N SER A 209 -13.37 0.59 15.88
CA SER A 209 -14.65 -0.12 15.67
C SER A 209 -15.44 0.35 14.43
N SER A 210 -15.24 1.59 14.00
CA SER A 210 -15.83 2.13 12.80
C SER A 210 -15.22 1.66 11.47
N SER A 211 -13.91 1.44 11.38
CA SER A 211 -13.29 0.90 10.17
C SER A 211 -13.69 -0.56 9.97
N ARG A 212 -13.93 -1.27 11.08
CA ARG A 212 -14.45 -2.64 11.08
C ARG A 212 -15.84 -2.74 10.43
N VAL A 213 -16.73 -1.79 10.72
CA VAL A 213 -18.08 -1.72 10.12
C VAL A 213 -18.02 -1.52 8.61
N ILE A 214 -17.14 -0.63 8.13
CA ILE A 214 -17.00 -0.38 6.70
C ILE A 214 -16.41 -1.60 6.00
N ASN A 215 -15.36 -2.19 6.57
CA ASN A 215 -14.75 -3.38 6.00
C ASN A 215 -15.74 -4.54 5.94
N GLN A 216 -16.60 -4.70 6.95
CA GLN A 216 -17.68 -5.68 6.93
C GLN A 216 -18.76 -5.36 5.87
N ALA A 217 -19.10 -4.09 5.67
CA ALA A 217 -20.04 -3.70 4.61
C ALA A 217 -19.47 -4.02 3.21
N LEU A 218 -18.20 -3.67 2.97
CA LEU A 218 -17.49 -3.99 1.74
C LEU A 218 -17.37 -5.51 1.55
N ALA A 219 -17.21 -6.26 2.64
CA ALA A 219 -17.15 -7.71 2.62
C ALA A 219 -18.42 -8.32 2.04
N LEU A 220 -19.56 -7.94 2.62
CA LEU A 220 -20.88 -8.40 2.22
C LEU A 220 -21.18 -8.04 0.77
N MET A 221 -20.86 -6.80 0.35
CA MET A 221 -21.02 -6.38 -1.05
C MET A 221 -20.23 -7.28 -1.99
N GLN A 222 -18.99 -7.59 -1.62
CA GLN A 222 -18.09 -8.32 -2.48
C GLN A 222 -18.42 -9.81 -2.60
N GLU A 223 -18.99 -10.42 -1.56
CA GLU A 223 -19.51 -11.80 -1.58
C GLU A 223 -20.78 -11.94 -2.42
N HIS A 224 -21.52 -10.85 -2.59
CA HIS A 224 -22.84 -10.84 -3.22
C HIS A 224 -22.84 -10.07 -4.55
N LEU A 225 -21.73 -10.09 -5.31
CA LEU A 225 -21.69 -9.39 -6.60
C LEU A 225 -22.70 -9.91 -7.62
N GLU A 226 -22.87 -11.23 -7.70
CA GLU A 226 -23.80 -11.91 -8.63
C GLU A 226 -25.25 -11.82 -8.16
N HIS A 227 -25.48 -11.80 -6.85
CA HIS A 227 -26.81 -11.64 -6.25
C HIS A 227 -26.83 -10.50 -5.22
N PRO A 228 -26.88 -9.23 -5.68
CA PRO A 228 -26.66 -8.07 -4.83
C PRO A 228 -27.69 -7.91 -3.70
N LEU A 229 -27.19 -7.88 -2.47
CA LEU A 229 -28.00 -7.50 -1.31
C LEU A 229 -28.44 -6.02 -1.36
N PRO A 230 -29.66 -5.69 -0.91
CA PRO A 230 -30.05 -4.30 -0.67
C PRO A 230 -29.12 -3.60 0.33
N ILE A 231 -28.86 -2.30 0.17
CA ILE A 231 -28.00 -1.54 1.09
C ILE A 231 -28.55 -1.56 2.52
N SER A 232 -29.87 -1.56 2.68
CA SER A 232 -30.54 -1.70 3.98
C SER A 232 -30.18 -3.02 4.68
N GLU A 233 -30.05 -4.11 3.91
CA GLU A 233 -29.67 -5.42 4.44
C GLU A 233 -28.20 -5.47 4.84
N ILE A 234 -27.32 -4.86 4.03
CA ILE A 234 -25.90 -4.72 4.37
C ILE A 234 -25.73 -3.90 5.66
N ALA A 235 -26.45 -2.79 5.78
CA ALA A 235 -26.45 -1.98 7.00
C ALA A 235 -26.90 -2.80 8.22
N ARG A 236 -28.00 -3.55 8.10
CA ARG A 236 -28.49 -4.43 9.17
C ARG A 236 -27.45 -5.45 9.61
N ARG A 237 -26.78 -6.13 8.68
CA ARG A 237 -25.75 -7.15 8.96
C ARG A 237 -24.46 -6.58 9.57
N THR A 238 -24.21 -5.28 9.40
CA THR A 238 -23.09 -4.57 10.03
C THR A 238 -23.47 -3.87 11.34
N GLY A 239 -24.68 -4.11 11.85
CA GLY A 239 -25.17 -3.52 13.10
C GLY A 239 -25.43 -2.01 13.01
N ARG A 240 -25.74 -1.48 11.82
CA ARG A 240 -25.97 -0.06 11.58
C ARG A 240 -27.30 0.20 10.86
N THR A 241 -27.80 1.42 11.00
CA THR A 241 -28.88 1.90 10.13
C THR A 241 -28.31 2.27 8.76
N GLN A 242 -29.14 2.23 7.70
CA GLN A 242 -28.72 2.60 6.36
C GLN A 242 -28.12 4.02 6.31
N LYS A 243 -28.76 5.00 6.97
CA LYS A 243 -28.26 6.38 7.07
C LYS A 243 -26.89 6.45 7.76
N ALA A 244 -26.68 5.68 8.82
CA ALA A 244 -25.39 5.65 9.51
C ALA A 244 -24.29 5.05 8.62
N LEU A 245 -24.60 3.98 7.87
CA LEU A 245 -23.66 3.38 6.92
C LEU A 245 -23.36 4.36 5.77
N GLU A 246 -24.36 5.04 5.22
CA GLU A 246 -24.21 6.03 4.16
C GLU A 246 -23.32 7.21 4.57
N THR A 247 -23.62 7.84 5.70
CA THR A 247 -22.81 8.94 6.25
C THR A 247 -21.36 8.49 6.45
N ARG A 248 -21.17 7.28 6.98
CA ARG A 248 -19.85 6.76 7.33
C ARG A 248 -19.03 6.38 6.10
N MET A 249 -19.61 5.67 5.14
CA MET A 249 -18.92 5.38 3.86
C MET A 249 -18.63 6.67 3.08
N LYS A 250 -19.49 7.69 3.18
CA LYS A 250 -19.21 8.99 2.56
C LYS A 250 -18.04 9.71 3.24
N ALA A 251 -17.94 9.63 4.56
CA ALA A 251 -16.83 10.23 5.31
C ALA A 251 -15.49 9.52 5.04
N ASP A 252 -15.49 8.18 5.01
CA ASP A 252 -14.26 7.39 5.00
C ASP A 252 -13.81 7.00 3.57
N LEU A 253 -14.75 6.86 2.61
CA LEU A 253 -14.49 6.46 1.22
C LEU A 253 -14.87 7.53 0.18
N GLY A 254 -15.43 8.67 0.60
CA GLY A 254 -15.93 9.72 -0.31
C GLY A 254 -17.18 9.31 -1.12
N ALA A 255 -17.75 8.13 -0.85
CA ALA A 255 -18.76 7.48 -1.69
C ALA A 255 -19.96 6.99 -0.88
N SER A 256 -21.14 6.96 -1.51
CA SER A 256 -22.27 6.22 -0.94
C SER A 256 -22.09 4.69 -1.10
N PRO A 257 -22.66 3.86 -0.21
CA PRO A 257 -22.64 2.41 -0.31
C PRO A 257 -23.09 1.90 -1.69
N ALA A 258 -24.14 2.50 -2.26
CA ALA A 258 -24.65 2.12 -3.58
C ALA A 258 -23.67 2.46 -4.72
N GLN A 259 -22.91 3.55 -4.60
CA GLN A 259 -21.87 3.91 -5.58
C GLN A 259 -20.71 2.91 -5.52
N VAL A 260 -20.22 2.61 -4.31
CA VAL A 260 -19.13 1.63 -4.11
C VAL A 260 -19.54 0.26 -4.63
N TYR A 261 -20.71 -0.22 -4.25
CA TYR A 261 -21.20 -1.54 -4.65
C TYR A 261 -21.33 -1.66 -6.17
N ARG A 262 -21.89 -0.63 -6.83
CA ARG A 262 -21.98 -0.58 -8.29
C ARG A 262 -20.60 -0.66 -8.94
N ARG A 263 -19.62 0.09 -8.42
CA ARG A 263 -18.24 0.09 -8.95
C ARG A 263 -17.60 -1.29 -8.80
N MET A 264 -17.71 -1.93 -7.63
CA MET A 264 -17.18 -3.29 -7.41
C MET A 264 -17.75 -4.30 -8.43
N ARG A 265 -19.06 -4.23 -8.70
CA ARG A 265 -19.73 -5.08 -9.69
C ARG A 265 -19.25 -4.80 -11.11
N LEU A 266 -19.02 -3.54 -11.48
CA LEU A 266 -18.50 -3.17 -12.80
C LEU A 266 -17.02 -3.53 -12.97
N THR A 267 -16.20 -3.39 -11.93
CA THR A 267 -14.80 -3.83 -11.93
C THR A 267 -14.71 -5.34 -12.12
N PHE A 268 -15.60 -6.10 -11.47
CA PHE A 268 -15.71 -7.55 -11.70
C PHE A 268 -16.13 -7.87 -13.14
N ALA A 269 -17.11 -7.15 -13.69
CA ALA A 269 -17.47 -7.29 -15.10
C ALA A 269 -16.27 -7.04 -16.03
N ARG A 270 -15.48 -5.99 -15.75
CA ARG A 270 -14.28 -5.65 -16.54
C ARG A 270 -13.24 -6.77 -16.50
N LYS A 271 -13.03 -7.37 -15.32
CA LYS A 271 -12.16 -8.54 -15.15
C LYS A 271 -12.61 -9.70 -16.05
N LEU A 272 -13.90 -10.07 -16.01
CA LEU A 272 -14.44 -11.13 -16.85
C LEU A 272 -14.35 -10.83 -18.35
N VAL A 273 -14.50 -9.56 -18.75
CA VAL A 273 -14.35 -9.14 -20.15
C VAL A 273 -12.94 -9.38 -20.66
N ASN A 274 -11.92 -9.12 -19.83
CA ASN A 274 -10.50 -9.24 -20.17
C ASN A 274 -9.98 -10.67 -20.07
N GLU A 275 -10.46 -11.46 -19.10
CA GLU A 275 -9.87 -12.76 -18.75
C GLU A 275 -10.65 -13.96 -19.32
N THR A 276 -11.83 -13.74 -19.93
CA THR A 276 -12.70 -14.83 -20.38
C THR A 276 -13.39 -14.53 -21.72
N ASP A 277 -13.80 -15.59 -22.41
CA ASP A 277 -14.61 -15.54 -23.64
C ASP A 277 -16.12 -15.55 -23.38
N LEU A 278 -16.56 -15.34 -22.13
CA LEU A 278 -17.98 -15.36 -21.77
C LEU A 278 -18.77 -14.29 -22.54
N ALA A 279 -20.00 -14.62 -22.95
CA ALA A 279 -20.89 -13.66 -23.60
C ALA A 279 -21.18 -12.46 -22.68
N ILE A 280 -21.35 -11.25 -23.25
CA ILE A 280 -21.61 -10.03 -22.46
C ILE A 280 -22.89 -10.15 -21.61
N SER A 281 -23.89 -10.91 -22.08
CA SER A 281 -25.10 -11.24 -21.32
C SER A 281 -24.80 -12.06 -20.06
N GLU A 282 -23.93 -13.07 -20.17
CA GLU A 282 -23.50 -13.91 -19.04
C GLU A 282 -22.67 -13.10 -18.04
N ILE A 283 -21.78 -12.25 -18.53
CA ILE A 283 -20.98 -11.33 -17.68
C ILE A 283 -21.90 -10.38 -16.92
N ALA A 284 -23.01 -9.92 -17.53
CA ALA A 284 -23.98 -9.07 -16.86
C ALA A 284 -24.59 -9.78 -15.66
N LEU A 285 -25.07 -11.01 -15.86
CA LEU A 285 -25.69 -11.84 -14.83
C LEU A 285 -24.73 -12.09 -13.67
N ARG A 286 -23.50 -12.54 -13.95
CA ARG A 286 -22.45 -12.78 -12.94
C ARG A 286 -22.03 -11.53 -12.17
N SER A 287 -22.24 -10.35 -12.77
CA SER A 287 -21.99 -9.05 -12.15
C SER A 287 -23.26 -8.47 -11.49
N GLY A 288 -24.31 -9.27 -11.35
CA GLY A 288 -25.56 -8.95 -10.65
C GLY A 288 -26.54 -8.08 -11.43
N TYR A 289 -26.37 -7.95 -12.75
CA TYR A 289 -27.27 -7.19 -13.60
C TYR A 289 -28.23 -8.13 -14.34
N GLU A 290 -29.52 -7.98 -14.09
CA GLU A 290 -30.58 -8.71 -14.82
C GLU A 290 -30.71 -8.22 -16.27
N ASP A 291 -30.43 -6.93 -16.52
CA ASP A 291 -30.45 -6.32 -17.85
C ASP A 291 -29.00 -6.06 -18.35
N PRO A 292 -28.51 -6.81 -19.37
CA PRO A 292 -27.21 -6.57 -19.99
C PRO A 292 -27.04 -5.15 -20.57
N ALA A 293 -28.13 -4.51 -21.02
CA ALA A 293 -28.09 -3.16 -21.51
C ALA A 293 -27.87 -2.16 -20.36
N ALA A 294 -28.47 -2.39 -19.19
CA ALA A 294 -28.21 -1.61 -17.98
C ALA A 294 -26.75 -1.73 -17.53
N MET A 295 -26.21 -2.94 -17.53
CA MET A 295 -24.79 -3.18 -17.24
C MET A 295 -23.90 -2.42 -18.23
N THR A 296 -24.17 -2.51 -19.53
CA THR A 296 -23.40 -1.81 -20.58
C THR A 296 -23.43 -0.29 -20.42
N ARG A 297 -24.61 0.30 -20.13
CA ARG A 297 -24.73 1.75 -19.87
C ARG A 297 -23.93 2.17 -18.65
N ALA A 298 -24.00 1.39 -17.56
CA ALA A 298 -23.26 1.66 -16.33
C ALA A 298 -21.75 1.50 -16.53
N PHE A 299 -21.32 0.46 -17.26
CA PHE A 299 -19.94 0.18 -17.62
C PHE A 299 -19.33 1.32 -18.43
N ARG A 300 -20.05 1.81 -19.46
CA ARG A 300 -19.60 2.96 -20.25
C ARG A 300 -19.49 4.24 -19.43
N LYS A 301 -20.41 4.44 -18.49
CA LYS A 301 -20.38 5.60 -17.58
C LYS A 301 -19.16 5.55 -16.64
N GLU A 302 -18.78 4.36 -16.19
CA GLU A 302 -17.67 4.14 -15.26
C GLU A 302 -16.30 4.14 -15.96
N PHE A 303 -16.16 3.42 -17.07
CA PHE A 303 -14.87 3.17 -17.73
C PHE A 303 -14.68 3.88 -19.08
N GLY A 304 -15.66 4.64 -19.56
CA GLY A 304 -15.57 5.39 -20.82
C GLY A 304 -15.71 4.56 -22.10
N THR A 305 -15.67 3.23 -22.02
CA THR A 305 -15.80 2.29 -23.14
C THR A 305 -16.93 1.28 -22.90
N THR A 306 -17.35 0.53 -23.91
CA THR A 306 -18.30 -0.58 -23.73
C THR A 306 -17.58 -1.90 -23.44
N PRO A 307 -18.20 -2.88 -22.78
CA PRO A 307 -17.61 -4.22 -22.60
C PRO A 307 -17.16 -4.86 -23.92
N ARG A 308 -17.94 -4.65 -24.99
CA ARG A 308 -17.66 -5.20 -26.32
C ARG A 308 -16.46 -4.52 -26.99
N ASP A 309 -16.38 -3.20 -26.91
CA ASP A 309 -15.26 -2.45 -27.45
C ASP A 309 -13.97 -2.72 -26.68
N LEU A 310 -14.06 -2.86 -25.34
CA LEU A 310 -12.92 -3.25 -24.51
C LEU A 310 -12.35 -4.59 -24.96
N ARG A 311 -13.19 -5.63 -25.12
CA ARG A 311 -12.74 -6.96 -25.57
C ARG A 311 -12.09 -6.92 -26.95
N ARG A 312 -12.63 -6.14 -27.89
CA ARG A 312 -12.06 -6.01 -29.24
C ARG A 312 -10.65 -5.40 -29.22
N ASN A 313 -10.34 -4.57 -28.23
CA ASN A 313 -9.05 -3.90 -28.11
C ASN A 313 -8.04 -4.67 -27.24
N SER A 314 -8.44 -5.79 -26.62
CA SER A 314 -7.57 -6.65 -25.82
C SER A 314 -7.12 -7.92 -26.56
N LEU A 315 -7.64 -8.14 -27.78
CA LEU A 315 -7.19 -9.13 -28.76
C LEU A 315 -6.26 -8.46 -29.78
#